data_AF-A0A8S3SU55-F1
#
_entry.id   AF-A0A8S3SU55-F1
#
_cell.length_a   1.000
_cell.length_b   1.000
_cell.length_c   1.000
_cell.angle_alpha   90.00
_cell.angle_beta   90.00
_cell.angle_gamma   90.00
#
_symmetry.space_group_name_H-M   'P 1'
#
loop_
_entity.id
_entity.type
_entity.pdbx_description
1 polymer ?
#
loop_
_entity_poly.entity_id
_entity_poly.type
_entity_poly.pdbx_seq_one_letter_code
_entity_poly.pdbx_strand_id
1 'polypeptide(L)'
;MPVFHTKTIESILEPVAQQVSRLVILHEEAEDGNAMPDLGQPVMTVKTAVENLVRVGYDTCNSSDDQILKQDMPPCLNRVDEASLFLLQASDMLRSDPFSAAARKKLIEGSRGILQGTSQLLFCFDESEVRKIIRTCKGVLEYLAITEVVDSMEDLVTFVKNLSPVLTNMTKLVDGREKELTHQVHRMMLIRSLDEVKNLTPVLISAVKMFITAKHTNAGAPEAQSNRDYIVRKMSDEVQEIIRVLQLTTT
;
A
#
# COMPACT_ATOMS: atom_id res chain seq x y z
N MET A 1 18.97 9.34 2.89
CA MET A 1 18.34 8.10 3.42
C MET A 1 17.27 7.67 2.44
N PRO A 2 17.04 6.36 2.25
CA PRO A 2 15.89 5.89 1.46
C PRO A 2 14.61 6.48 2.05
N VAL A 3 13.79 7.12 1.22
CA VAL A 3 12.50 7.66 1.62
C VAL A 3 11.46 6.57 1.35
N PHE A 4 10.87 6.03 2.41
CA PHE A 4 9.79 5.04 2.30
C PHE A 4 8.45 5.75 2.37
N HIS A 5 7.48 5.35 1.55
CA HIS A 5 6.19 6.06 1.47
C HIS A 5 5.19 5.64 2.55
N THR A 6 5.46 4.56 3.28
CA THR A 6 4.67 4.16 4.46
C THR A 6 5.52 3.92 5.70
N LYS A 7 4.94 4.20 6.88
CA LYS A 7 5.56 3.99 8.18
C LYS A 7 5.87 2.52 8.44
N THR A 8 4.98 1.63 8.03
CA THR A 8 5.22 0.19 8.13
C THR A 8 6.49 -0.22 7.36
N ILE A 9 6.61 0.19 6.09
CA ILE A 9 7.79 -0.13 5.27
C ILE A 9 9.06 0.49 5.89
N GLU A 10 8.99 1.75 6.31
CA GLU A 10 10.08 2.44 7.01
C GLU A 10 10.54 1.68 8.25
N SER A 11 9.60 1.29 9.12
CA SER A 11 9.91 0.60 10.38
C SER A 11 10.59 -0.77 10.18
N ILE A 12 10.30 -1.44 9.07
CA ILE A 12 10.89 -2.74 8.73
C ILE A 12 12.26 -2.55 8.07
N LEU A 13 12.38 -1.62 7.11
CA LEU A 13 13.57 -1.51 6.26
C LEU A 13 14.67 -0.64 6.87
N GLU A 14 14.34 0.38 7.67
CA GLU A 14 15.33 1.26 8.29
C GLU A 14 16.41 0.50 9.11
N PRO A 15 16.06 -0.40 10.06
CA PRO A 15 17.08 -1.13 10.82
C PRO A 15 17.91 -2.08 9.94
N VAL A 16 17.33 -2.63 8.88
CA VAL A 16 18.03 -3.52 7.94
C VAL A 16 18.97 -2.70 7.06
N ALA A 17 18.52 -1.57 6.53
CA ALA A 17 19.31 -0.66 5.71
C ALA A 17 20.52 -0.10 6.48
N GLN A 18 20.35 0.24 7.76
CA GLN A 18 21.47 0.65 8.62
C GLN A 18 22.52 -0.45 8.79
N GLN A 19 22.10 -1.70 8.97
CA GLN A 19 23.03 -2.84 9.09
C GLN A 19 23.77 -3.10 7.78
N VAL A 20 23.08 -3.08 6.64
CA VAL A 20 23.71 -3.23 5.32
C VAL A 20 24.68 -2.08 5.04
N SER A 21 24.32 -0.84 5.40
CA SER A 21 25.20 0.32 5.25
C SER A 21 26.48 0.17 6.07
N ARG A 22 26.38 -0.26 7.33
CA ARG A 22 27.56 -0.57 8.17
C ARG A 22 28.43 -1.67 7.57
N LEU A 23 27.84 -2.72 7.02
CA LEU A 23 28.57 -3.79 6.33
C LEU A 23 29.33 -3.28 5.09
N VAL A 24 28.75 -2.36 4.34
CA VAL A 24 29.41 -1.72 3.19
C VAL A 24 30.58 -0.85 3.66
N ILE A 25 30.37 -0.01 4.68
CA ILE A 25 31.43 0.83 5.25
C ILE A 25 32.57 -0.02 5.79
N LEU A 26 32.27 -1.08 6.55
CA LEU A 26 33.28 -2.00 7.06
C LEU A 26 34.06 -2.72 5.95
N HIS A 27 33.46 -2.97 4.79
CA HIS A 27 34.19 -3.51 3.65
C HIS A 27 35.11 -2.48 3.01
N GLU A 28 34.65 -1.24 2.87
CA GLU A 28 35.44 -0.12 2.34
C GLU A 28 36.62 0.22 3.26
N GLU A 29 36.42 0.18 4.58
CA GLU A 29 37.47 0.41 5.58
C GLU A 29 38.42 -0.79 5.75
N ALA A 30 37.94 -2.01 5.50
CA ALA A 30 38.75 -3.20 5.75
C ALA A 30 39.67 -3.62 4.58
N GLU A 31 39.95 -2.71 3.63
CA GLU A 31 41.22 -2.72 2.90
C GLU A 31 42.44 -2.59 3.85
N ASP A 32 42.22 -2.20 5.11
CA ASP A 32 43.22 -2.09 6.19
C ASP A 32 43.70 -3.43 6.81
N GLY A 33 43.25 -4.59 6.29
CA GLY A 33 43.80 -5.90 6.69
C GLY A 33 43.26 -6.48 8.02
N ASN A 34 42.08 -6.05 8.48
CA ASN A 34 41.42 -6.61 9.66
C ASN A 34 40.70 -7.93 9.36
N ALA A 35 40.83 -8.95 10.22
CA ALA A 35 40.14 -10.24 10.07
C ALA A 35 38.63 -10.12 10.32
N MET A 36 37.81 -10.81 9.52
CA MET A 36 36.37 -10.90 9.79
C MET A 36 36.06 -11.88 10.95
N PRO A 37 35.15 -11.54 11.88
CA PRO A 37 34.61 -12.49 12.85
C PRO A 37 33.85 -13.66 12.19
N ASP A 38 33.66 -14.74 12.94
CA ASP A 38 32.81 -15.86 12.52
C ASP A 38 31.35 -15.41 12.36
N LEU A 39 30.82 -15.59 11.15
CA LEU A 39 29.46 -15.21 10.79
C LEU A 39 28.50 -16.40 10.74
N GLY A 40 28.94 -17.62 11.09
CA GLY A 40 28.13 -18.82 10.96
C GLY A 40 26.78 -18.72 11.66
N GLN A 41 26.77 -18.39 12.96
CA GLN A 41 25.52 -18.28 13.71
C GLN A 41 24.64 -17.09 13.27
N PRO A 42 25.18 -15.87 13.07
CA PRO A 42 24.40 -14.75 12.51
C PRO A 42 23.76 -15.08 11.15
N VAL A 43 24.52 -15.66 10.23
CA VAL A 43 24.03 -15.98 8.87
C VAL A 43 22.98 -17.09 8.91
N MET A 44 23.14 -18.12 9.74
CA MET A 44 22.11 -19.16 9.90
C MET A 44 20.79 -18.59 10.44
N THR A 45 20.87 -17.61 11.35
CA THR A 45 19.69 -16.90 11.86
C THR A 45 18.97 -16.15 10.73
N VAL A 46 19.73 -15.43 9.89
CA VAL A 46 19.18 -14.73 8.72
C VAL A 46 18.57 -15.71 7.73
N LYS A 47 19.24 -16.83 7.42
CA LYS A 47 18.71 -17.86 6.50
C LYS A 47 17.36 -18.40 7.00
N THR A 48 17.26 -18.72 8.28
CA THR A 48 16.03 -19.24 8.89
C THR A 48 14.90 -18.19 8.83
N ALA A 49 15.22 -16.91 9.04
CA ALA A 49 14.25 -15.83 8.89
C ALA A 49 13.77 -15.68 7.44
N VAL A 50 14.69 -15.79 6.47
CA VAL A 50 14.38 -15.74 5.04
C VAL A 50 13.49 -16.93 4.62
N GLU A 51 13.79 -18.15 5.05
CA GLU A 51 12.97 -19.32 4.75
C GLU A 51 11.53 -19.15 5.26
N ASN A 52 11.37 -18.60 6.46
CA ASN A 52 10.05 -18.27 7.01
C ASN A 52 9.34 -17.18 6.19
N LEU A 53 10.06 -16.11 5.80
CA LEU A 53 9.53 -15.05 4.95
C LEU A 53 9.07 -15.59 3.59
N VAL A 54 9.87 -16.44 2.96
CA VAL A 54 9.58 -17.08 1.67
C VAL A 54 8.32 -17.92 1.77
N ARG A 55 8.23 -18.77 2.81
CA ARG A 55 7.06 -19.60 3.06
C ARG A 55 5.79 -18.76 3.25
N VAL A 56 5.83 -17.78 4.15
CA VAL A 56 4.68 -16.90 4.42
C VAL A 56 4.30 -16.08 3.18
N GLY A 57 5.28 -15.62 2.40
CA GLY A 57 5.06 -14.91 1.15
C GLY A 57 4.32 -15.75 0.12
N TYR A 58 4.75 -16.99 -0.09
CA TYR A 58 4.06 -17.92 -0.99
C TYR A 58 2.64 -18.27 -0.49
N ASP A 59 2.46 -18.50 0.81
CA ASP A 59 1.13 -18.72 1.40
C ASP A 59 0.20 -17.52 1.15
N THR A 60 0.74 -16.30 1.30
CA THR A 60 0.01 -15.04 1.09
C THR A 60 -0.37 -14.84 -0.37
N CYS A 61 0.55 -15.05 -1.32
CA CYS A 61 0.22 -14.84 -2.74
C CYS A 61 -0.75 -15.91 -3.24
N ASN A 62 -0.59 -17.17 -2.84
CA ASN A 62 -1.45 -18.27 -3.26
C ASN A 62 -2.89 -18.12 -2.77
N SER A 63 -3.07 -17.61 -1.54
CA SER A 63 -4.39 -17.36 -0.94
C SER A 63 -5.05 -16.05 -1.37
N SER A 64 -4.34 -15.16 -2.06
CA SER A 64 -4.87 -13.88 -2.53
C SER A 64 -5.74 -14.04 -3.80
N ASP A 65 -6.71 -13.15 -3.99
CA ASP A 65 -7.45 -13.02 -5.26
C ASP A 65 -6.79 -12.02 -6.24
N ASP A 66 -5.74 -11.31 -5.78
CA ASP A 66 -5.02 -10.32 -6.57
C ASP A 66 -4.01 -10.99 -7.52
N GLN A 67 -4.34 -11.02 -8.81
CA GLN A 67 -3.49 -11.62 -9.85
C GLN A 67 -2.15 -10.89 -10.03
N ILE A 68 -2.13 -9.57 -9.80
CA ILE A 68 -0.88 -8.78 -9.89
C ILE A 68 0.04 -9.20 -8.75
N LEU A 69 -0.50 -9.35 -7.53
CA LEU A 69 0.29 -9.85 -6.39
C LEU A 69 0.84 -11.26 -6.65
N LYS A 70 0.04 -12.16 -7.25
CA LYS A 70 0.47 -13.52 -7.62
C LYS A 70 1.60 -13.53 -8.63
N GLN A 71 1.65 -12.54 -9.51
CA GLN A 71 2.68 -12.40 -10.52
C GLN A 71 3.96 -11.76 -9.96
N ASP A 72 3.83 -10.70 -9.17
CA ASP A 72 4.95 -9.82 -8.81
C ASP A 72 5.68 -10.26 -7.52
N MET A 73 4.98 -10.95 -6.61
CA MET A 73 5.57 -11.41 -5.35
C MET A 73 6.61 -12.53 -5.51
N PRO A 74 6.41 -13.60 -6.32
CA PRO A 74 7.36 -14.71 -6.40
C PRO A 74 8.79 -14.33 -6.83
N PRO A 75 9.01 -13.45 -7.83
CA PRO A 75 10.36 -12.97 -8.16
C PRO A 75 11.06 -12.31 -6.98
N CYS A 76 10.34 -11.55 -6.16
CA CYS A 76 10.87 -10.91 -4.97
C CYS A 76 11.30 -11.95 -3.92
N LEU A 77 10.47 -12.96 -3.67
CA LEU A 77 10.77 -14.04 -2.73
C LEU A 77 12.01 -14.86 -3.16
N ASN A 78 12.07 -15.21 -4.45
CA ASN A 78 13.22 -15.94 -5.01
C ASN A 78 14.52 -15.13 -4.87
N ARG A 79 14.46 -13.81 -5.10
CA ARG A 79 15.62 -12.91 -4.92
C ARG A 79 16.13 -12.92 -3.48
N VAL A 80 15.22 -12.87 -2.49
CA VAL A 80 15.62 -12.91 -1.07
C VAL A 80 16.23 -14.28 -0.72
N ASP A 81 15.66 -15.37 -1.23
CA ASP A 81 16.19 -16.72 -1.00
C ASP A 81 17.58 -16.91 -1.61
N GLU A 82 17.78 -16.52 -2.87
CA GLU A 82 19.09 -16.54 -3.54
C GLU A 82 20.12 -15.69 -2.79
N ALA A 83 19.74 -14.50 -2.34
CA ALA A 83 20.62 -13.62 -1.58
C ALA A 83 21.07 -14.24 -0.24
N SER A 84 20.20 -15.04 0.40
CA SER A 84 20.57 -15.78 1.62
C SER A 84 21.62 -16.87 1.36
N LEU A 85 21.64 -17.47 0.16
CA LEU A 85 22.68 -18.44 -0.23
C LEU A 85 24.05 -17.77 -0.38
N PHE A 86 24.09 -16.52 -0.86
CA PHE A 86 25.33 -15.75 -0.91
C PHE A 86 25.91 -15.48 0.48
N LEU A 87 25.05 -15.21 1.48
CA LEU A 87 25.51 -15.05 2.86
C LEU A 87 26.11 -16.34 3.41
N LEU A 88 25.48 -17.50 3.16
CA LEU A 88 26.01 -18.81 3.58
C LEU A 88 27.37 -19.09 2.95
N GLN A 89 27.46 -18.91 1.63
CA GLN A 89 28.71 -19.10 0.90
C GLN A 89 29.81 -18.14 1.38
N ALA A 90 29.46 -16.88 1.65
CA ALA A 90 30.39 -15.91 2.23
C ALA A 90 30.86 -16.34 3.63
N SER A 91 29.96 -16.82 4.48
CA SER A 91 30.30 -17.30 5.82
C SER A 91 31.26 -18.48 5.79
N ASP A 92 31.05 -19.46 4.92
CA ASP A 92 31.93 -20.63 4.80
C ASP A 92 33.31 -20.26 4.25
N MET A 93 33.36 -19.33 3.29
CA MET A 93 34.62 -18.78 2.78
C MET A 93 35.38 -18.02 3.88
N LEU A 94 34.70 -17.18 4.66
CA LEU A 94 35.32 -16.42 5.77
C LEU A 94 35.78 -17.32 6.93
N ARG A 95 35.11 -18.46 7.16
CA ARG A 95 35.57 -19.46 8.13
C ARG A 95 36.92 -20.08 7.71
N SER A 96 37.13 -20.24 6.40
CA SER A 96 38.36 -20.81 5.85
C SER A 96 39.48 -19.77 5.72
N ASP A 97 39.13 -18.55 5.31
CA ASP A 97 40.03 -17.41 5.17
C ASP A 97 39.34 -16.11 5.63
N PRO A 98 39.60 -15.66 6.87
CA PRO A 98 39.01 -14.43 7.42
C PRO A 98 39.38 -13.13 6.68
N PHE A 99 40.40 -13.16 5.81
CA PHE A 99 40.88 -12.00 5.04
C PHE A 99 40.39 -12.02 3.59
N SER A 100 39.58 -13.01 3.21
CA SER A 100 39.12 -13.17 1.83
C SER A 100 38.27 -11.99 1.35
N ALA A 101 38.84 -11.17 0.45
CA ALA A 101 38.13 -10.06 -0.20
C ALA A 101 36.92 -10.55 -1.02
N ALA A 102 37.06 -11.72 -1.68
CA ALA A 102 35.98 -12.34 -2.45
C ALA A 102 34.79 -12.71 -1.56
N ALA A 103 35.05 -13.23 -0.35
CA ALA A 103 34.00 -13.58 0.59
C ALA A 103 33.27 -12.34 1.13
N ARG A 104 33.99 -11.25 1.40
CA ARG A 104 33.39 -9.97 1.83
C ARG A 104 32.50 -9.35 0.76
N LYS A 105 32.96 -9.35 -0.49
CA LYS A 105 32.15 -8.90 -1.63
C LYS A 105 30.84 -9.69 -1.70
N LYS A 106 30.91 -11.01 -1.55
CA LYS A 106 29.76 -11.90 -1.56
C LYS A 106 28.81 -11.67 -0.38
N LEU A 107 29.36 -11.37 0.80
CA LEU A 107 28.58 -10.98 1.99
C LEU A 107 27.76 -9.70 1.73
N ILE A 108 28.37 -8.70 1.09
CA ILE A 108 27.70 -7.45 0.74
C ILE A 108 26.64 -7.68 -0.33
N GLU A 109 26.96 -8.45 -1.37
CA GLU A 109 26.00 -8.81 -2.43
C GLU A 109 24.77 -9.52 -1.85
N GLY A 110 24.97 -10.50 -0.96
CA GLY A 110 23.88 -11.16 -0.25
C GLY A 110 23.09 -10.19 0.64
N SER A 111 23.77 -9.34 1.41
CA SER A 111 23.12 -8.38 2.32
C SER A 111 22.28 -7.34 1.56
N ARG A 112 22.82 -6.79 0.47
CA ARG A 112 22.10 -5.87 -0.44
C ARG A 112 20.96 -6.58 -1.14
N GLY A 113 21.15 -7.84 -1.57
CA GLY A 113 20.13 -8.66 -2.20
C GLY A 113 18.92 -8.88 -1.29
N ILE A 114 19.14 -9.21 -0.02
CA ILE A 114 18.06 -9.37 0.98
C ILE A 114 17.32 -8.05 1.18
N LEU A 115 18.04 -6.93 1.39
CA LEU A 115 17.40 -5.61 1.59
C LEU A 115 16.54 -5.23 0.37
N GLN A 116 17.09 -5.38 -0.84
CA GLN A 116 16.38 -5.05 -2.08
C GLN A 116 15.16 -5.96 -2.30
N GLY A 117 15.32 -7.28 -2.14
CA GLY A 117 14.22 -8.23 -2.32
C GLY A 117 13.12 -8.03 -1.28
N THR A 118 13.49 -7.72 -0.02
CA THR A 118 12.52 -7.42 1.05
C THR A 118 11.80 -6.11 0.76
N SER A 119 12.50 -5.08 0.27
CA SER A 119 11.89 -3.81 -0.12
C SER A 119 10.85 -3.99 -1.23
N GLN A 120 11.22 -4.70 -2.31
CA GLN A 120 10.31 -5.01 -3.41
C GLN A 120 9.11 -5.84 -2.95
N LEU A 121 9.34 -6.84 -2.10
CA LEU A 121 8.27 -7.66 -1.51
C LEU A 121 7.24 -6.81 -0.75
N LEU A 122 7.72 -5.90 0.11
CA LEU A 122 6.85 -5.00 0.87
C LEU A 122 6.10 -4.02 -0.05
N PHE A 123 6.73 -3.58 -1.15
CA PHE A 123 6.05 -2.76 -2.16
C PHE A 123 4.95 -3.52 -2.89
N CYS A 124 5.18 -4.75 -3.35
CA CYS A 124 4.15 -5.57 -3.98
C CYS A 124 2.94 -5.76 -3.06
N PHE A 125 3.20 -5.98 -1.77
CA PHE A 125 2.15 -6.10 -0.76
C PHE A 125 1.38 -4.79 -0.58
N ASP A 126 2.08 -3.67 -0.41
CA ASP A 126 1.48 -2.35 -0.26
C ASP A 126 0.59 -1.97 -1.44
N GLU A 127 1.06 -2.21 -2.67
CA GLU A 127 0.27 -1.95 -3.87
C GLU A 127 -1.01 -2.82 -3.93
N SER A 128 -0.95 -4.07 -3.44
CA SER A 128 -2.14 -4.92 -3.35
C SER A 128 -3.17 -4.34 -2.38
N GLU A 129 -2.73 -3.83 -1.23
CA GLU A 129 -3.59 -3.14 -0.28
C GLU A 129 -4.20 -1.87 -0.90
N VAL A 130 -3.39 -1.05 -1.59
CA VAL A 130 -3.89 0.13 -2.33
C VAL A 130 -4.95 -0.26 -3.35
N ARG A 131 -4.75 -1.34 -4.13
CA ARG A 131 -5.74 -1.84 -5.10
C ARG A 131 -7.05 -2.27 -4.43
N LYS A 132 -7.02 -2.82 -3.21
CA LYS A 132 -8.24 -3.14 -2.44
C LYS A 132 -9.01 -1.87 -2.06
N ILE A 133 -8.31 -0.83 -1.61
CA ILE A 133 -8.93 0.47 -1.28
C ILE A 133 -9.55 1.10 -2.54
N ILE A 134 -8.81 1.15 -3.65
CA ILE A 134 -9.31 1.71 -4.92
C ILE A 134 -10.55 0.96 -5.42
N ARG A 135 -10.60 -0.37 -5.30
CA ARG A 135 -11.81 -1.15 -5.64
C ARG A 135 -13.02 -0.69 -4.82
N THR A 136 -12.81 -0.39 -3.54
CA THR A 136 -13.87 0.13 -2.66
C THR A 136 -14.32 1.52 -3.09
N CYS A 137 -13.39 2.41 -3.44
CA CYS A 137 -13.71 3.74 -3.98
C CYS A 137 -14.49 3.66 -5.29
N LYS A 138 -14.12 2.75 -6.20
CA LYS A 138 -14.86 2.51 -7.45
C LYS A 138 -16.28 2.02 -7.19
N GLY A 139 -16.47 1.15 -6.20
CA GLY A 139 -17.82 0.75 -5.77
C GLY A 139 -18.68 1.94 -5.33
N VAL A 140 -18.11 2.92 -4.61
CA VAL A 140 -18.83 4.16 -4.29
C VAL A 140 -19.23 4.93 -5.54
N LEU A 141 -18.32 5.09 -6.52
CA LEU A 141 -18.63 5.77 -7.79
C LEU A 141 -19.76 5.06 -8.56
N GLU A 142 -19.75 3.73 -8.61
CA GLU A 142 -20.81 2.93 -9.23
C GLU A 142 -22.16 3.16 -8.55
N TYR A 143 -22.20 3.21 -7.21
CA TYR A 143 -23.44 3.54 -6.49
C TYR A 143 -23.88 4.99 -6.71
N LEU A 144 -22.96 5.95 -6.78
CA LEU A 144 -23.30 7.35 -7.06
C LEU A 144 -23.95 7.51 -8.44
N ALA A 145 -23.56 6.73 -9.44
CA ALA A 145 -24.19 6.75 -10.76
C ALA A 145 -25.67 6.34 -10.72
N ILE A 146 -26.05 5.43 -9.81
CA ILE A 146 -27.45 4.97 -9.64
C ILE A 146 -28.36 6.10 -9.11
N THR A 147 -27.81 7.18 -8.56
CA THR A 147 -28.59 8.32 -8.03
C THR A 147 -29.58 8.88 -9.06
N GLU A 148 -29.27 8.81 -10.35
CA GLU A 148 -30.13 9.38 -11.40
C GLU A 148 -31.49 8.68 -11.52
N VAL A 149 -31.53 7.37 -11.25
CA VAL A 149 -32.72 6.52 -11.36
C VAL A 149 -33.53 6.42 -10.06
N VAL A 150 -33.07 7.05 -8.97
CA VAL A 150 -33.80 7.10 -7.70
C VAL A 150 -34.94 8.11 -7.83
N ASP A 151 -36.18 7.62 -7.90
CA ASP A 151 -37.33 8.47 -8.23
C ASP A 151 -38.53 8.38 -7.28
N SER A 152 -38.47 7.51 -6.26
CA SER A 152 -39.43 7.46 -5.16
C SER A 152 -38.76 7.52 -3.78
N MET A 153 -39.55 7.79 -2.74
CA MET A 153 -39.05 7.81 -1.36
C MET A 153 -38.63 6.41 -0.88
N GLU A 154 -39.27 5.35 -1.39
CA GLU A 154 -38.91 3.96 -1.11
C GLU A 154 -37.55 3.62 -1.74
N ASP A 155 -37.33 4.05 -2.98
CA ASP A 155 -36.04 3.89 -3.66
C ASP A 155 -34.95 4.66 -2.95
N LEU A 156 -35.23 5.88 -2.45
CA LEU A 156 -34.28 6.65 -1.66
C LEU A 156 -33.88 5.91 -0.38
N VAL A 157 -34.85 5.31 0.34
CA VAL A 157 -34.55 4.51 1.53
C VAL A 157 -33.65 3.33 1.19
N THR A 158 -33.93 2.63 0.08
CA THR A 158 -33.13 1.49 -0.40
C THR A 158 -31.73 1.93 -0.83
N PHE A 159 -31.64 3.05 -1.55
CA PHE A 159 -30.39 3.68 -1.97
C PHE A 159 -29.49 4.00 -0.77
N VAL A 160 -30.04 4.67 0.26
CA VAL A 160 -29.29 5.01 1.48
C VAL A 160 -28.83 3.74 2.21
N LYS A 161 -29.70 2.73 2.35
CA LYS A 161 -29.35 1.45 2.99
C LYS A 161 -28.17 0.74 2.30
N ASN A 162 -28.06 0.86 0.98
CA ASN A 162 -26.99 0.22 0.22
C ASN A 162 -25.72 1.08 0.13
N LEU A 163 -25.86 2.41 0.02
CA LEU A 163 -24.73 3.34 -0.10
C LEU A 163 -23.98 3.53 1.23
N SER A 164 -24.70 3.65 2.35
CA SER A 164 -24.08 3.97 3.65
C SER A 164 -23.01 2.97 4.10
N PRO A 165 -23.19 1.63 3.97
CA PRO A 165 -22.14 0.67 4.31
C PRO A 165 -20.89 0.82 3.44
N VAL A 166 -21.06 1.02 2.13
CA VAL A 166 -19.95 1.13 1.17
C VAL A 166 -19.14 2.42 1.42
N LEU A 167 -19.82 3.54 1.66
CA LEU A 167 -19.18 4.81 2.05
C LEU A 167 -18.44 4.70 3.38
N THR A 168 -19.05 4.03 4.37
CA THR A 168 -18.42 3.82 5.69
C THR A 168 -17.15 2.98 5.55
N ASN A 169 -17.21 1.90 4.75
CA ASN A 169 -16.05 1.06 4.49
C ASN A 169 -14.94 1.84 3.77
N MET A 170 -15.27 2.58 2.69
CA MET A 170 -14.31 3.44 2.00
C MET A 170 -13.65 4.43 2.96
N THR A 171 -14.46 5.10 3.79
CA THR A 171 -13.98 6.09 4.76
C THR A 171 -12.98 5.48 5.74
N LYS A 172 -13.30 4.31 6.29
CA LYS A 172 -12.41 3.60 7.21
C LYS A 172 -11.09 3.20 6.55
N LEU A 173 -11.13 2.71 5.32
CA LEU A 173 -9.94 2.27 4.59
C LEU A 173 -9.02 3.45 4.25
N VAL A 174 -9.59 4.57 3.78
CA VAL A 174 -8.82 5.78 3.45
C VAL A 174 -8.25 6.44 4.70
N ASP A 175 -9.01 6.51 5.79
CA ASP A 175 -8.56 6.99 7.10
C ASP A 175 -7.44 6.11 7.70
N GLY A 176 -7.49 4.79 7.49
CA GLY A 176 -6.38 3.91 7.84
C GLY A 176 -5.14 4.19 7.00
N ARG A 177 -5.32 4.37 5.69
CA ARG A 177 -4.21 4.60 4.76
C ARG A 177 -3.50 5.93 5.00
N GLU A 178 -4.22 7.03 5.23
CA GLU A 178 -3.60 8.34 5.45
C GLU A 178 -2.64 8.33 6.65
N LYS A 179 -2.96 7.54 7.69
CA LYS A 179 -2.15 7.41 8.91
C LYS A 179 -0.85 6.66 8.66
N GLU A 180 -0.83 5.77 7.68
CA GLU A 180 0.36 5.02 7.28
C GLU A 180 1.30 5.82 6.38
N LEU A 181 0.81 6.85 5.68
CA LEU A 181 1.66 7.63 4.77
C LEU A 181 2.70 8.47 5.53
N THR A 182 3.93 8.46 5.01
CA THR A 182 5.02 9.33 5.50
C THR A 182 4.97 10.72 4.85
N HIS A 183 4.52 10.80 3.60
CA HIS A 183 4.45 12.06 2.86
C HIS A 183 3.25 12.92 3.29
N GLN A 184 3.53 13.98 4.06
CA GLN A 184 2.52 14.83 4.69
C GLN A 184 1.54 15.45 3.69
N VAL A 185 2.02 15.84 2.51
CA VAL A 185 1.15 16.46 1.48
C VAL A 185 0.09 15.48 1.01
N HIS A 186 0.47 14.23 0.68
CA HIS A 186 -0.49 13.22 0.23
C HIS A 186 -1.50 12.89 1.32
N ARG A 187 -1.03 12.78 2.57
CA ARG A 187 -1.89 12.60 3.74
C ARG A 187 -2.94 13.71 3.85
N MET A 188 -2.53 14.97 3.77
CA MET A 188 -3.46 16.11 3.85
C MET A 188 -4.47 16.15 2.71
N MET A 189 -4.06 15.74 1.50
CA MET A 189 -4.97 15.63 0.35
C MET A 189 -6.04 14.56 0.58
N LEU A 190 -5.66 13.37 1.07
CA LEU A 190 -6.62 12.31 1.41
C LEU A 190 -7.61 12.74 2.51
N ILE A 191 -7.11 13.35 3.59
CA ILE A 191 -7.95 13.83 4.70
C ILE A 191 -8.99 14.83 4.17
N ARG A 192 -8.53 15.82 3.39
CA ARG A 192 -9.40 16.86 2.84
C ARG A 192 -10.50 16.28 1.96
N SER A 193 -10.15 15.47 0.96
CA SER A 193 -11.15 14.89 0.05
C SER A 193 -12.09 13.95 0.77
N LEU A 194 -11.58 13.20 1.75
CA LEU A 194 -12.40 12.31 2.57
C LEU A 194 -13.42 13.09 3.42
N ASP A 195 -13.02 14.22 4.01
CA ASP A 195 -13.93 15.07 4.78
C ASP A 195 -14.98 15.74 3.90
N GLU A 196 -14.62 16.14 2.67
CA GLU A 196 -15.58 16.67 1.71
C GLU A 196 -16.63 15.60 1.34
N VAL A 197 -16.22 14.36 1.08
CA VAL A 197 -17.15 13.24 0.84
C VAL A 197 -18.12 13.03 2.02
N LYS A 198 -17.60 13.06 3.27
CA LYS A 198 -18.45 12.95 4.47
C LYS A 198 -19.47 14.09 4.56
N ASN A 199 -19.04 15.32 4.27
CA ASN A 199 -19.91 16.50 4.29
C ASN A 199 -20.96 16.48 3.17
N LEU A 200 -20.61 15.99 1.98
CA LEU A 200 -21.51 15.89 0.84
C LEU A 200 -22.54 14.76 0.99
N THR A 201 -22.25 13.71 1.76
CA THR A 201 -23.15 12.56 1.95
C THR A 201 -24.56 12.95 2.42
N PRO A 202 -24.77 13.69 3.53
CA PRO A 202 -26.11 14.12 3.94
C PRO A 202 -26.74 15.13 2.96
N VAL A 203 -25.92 15.95 2.30
CA VAL A 203 -26.38 16.93 1.30
C VAL A 203 -26.95 16.22 0.07
N LEU A 204 -26.29 15.14 -0.38
CA LEU A 204 -26.76 14.30 -1.47
C LEU A 204 -28.13 13.69 -1.16
N ILE A 205 -28.28 13.10 0.03
CA ILE A 205 -29.54 12.49 0.48
C ILE A 205 -30.66 13.56 0.48
N SER A 206 -30.37 14.75 0.99
CA SER A 206 -31.31 15.88 0.96
C SER A 206 -31.66 16.31 -0.46
N ALA A 207 -30.67 16.41 -1.36
CA ALA A 207 -30.87 16.79 -2.75
C ALA A 207 -31.76 15.79 -3.51
N VAL A 208 -31.54 14.49 -3.33
CA VAL A 208 -32.39 13.44 -3.92
C VAL A 208 -33.82 13.53 -3.37
N LYS A 209 -33.96 13.70 -2.05
CA LYS A 209 -35.28 13.87 -1.40
C LYS A 209 -36.05 15.08 -1.94
N MET A 210 -35.37 16.22 -2.12
CA MET A 210 -35.95 17.43 -2.70
C MET A 210 -36.37 17.19 -4.15
N PHE A 211 -35.55 16.51 -4.95
CA PHE A 211 -35.88 16.14 -6.33
C PHE A 211 -37.14 15.28 -6.43
N ILE A 212 -37.24 14.21 -5.62
CA ILE A 212 -38.44 13.35 -5.57
C ILE A 212 -39.68 14.19 -5.22
N THR A 213 -39.57 15.06 -4.20
CA THR A 213 -40.69 15.91 -3.77
C THR A 213 -41.13 16.89 -4.87
N ALA A 214 -40.17 17.56 -5.52
CA ALA A 214 -40.42 18.51 -6.60
C ALA A 214 -41.08 17.85 -7.83
N LYS A 215 -40.70 16.61 -8.14
CA LYS A 215 -41.32 15.80 -9.19
C LYS A 215 -42.79 15.49 -8.87
N HIS A 216 -43.13 15.23 -7.61
CA HIS A 216 -44.53 15.00 -7.20
C HIS A 216 -45.38 16.28 -7.18
N THR A 217 -44.81 17.43 -6.81
CA THR A 217 -45.54 18.70 -6.74
C THR A 217 -45.57 19.46 -8.07
N ASN A 218 -44.87 18.97 -9.11
CA ASN A 218 -44.70 19.62 -10.42
C ASN A 218 -44.14 21.07 -10.31
N ALA A 219 -43.37 21.34 -9.26
CA ALA A 219 -42.81 22.66 -8.98
C ALA A 219 -41.30 22.55 -8.72
N GLY A 220 -40.49 23.16 -9.58
CA GLY A 220 -39.04 23.25 -9.39
C GLY A 220 -38.25 21.96 -9.64
N ALA A 221 -38.80 21.01 -10.41
CA ALA A 221 -38.14 19.73 -10.69
C ALA A 221 -36.81 19.88 -11.46
N PRO A 222 -36.68 20.75 -12.48
CA PRO A 222 -35.40 20.96 -13.18
C PRO A 222 -34.29 21.49 -12.26
N GLU A 223 -34.62 22.45 -11.39
CA GLU A 223 -33.68 23.04 -10.45
C GLU A 223 -33.22 22.02 -9.40
N ALA A 224 -34.17 21.23 -8.86
CA ALA A 224 -33.86 20.17 -7.90
C ALA A 224 -32.99 19.07 -8.53
N GLN A 225 -33.25 18.72 -9.79
CA GLN A 225 -32.42 17.78 -10.55
C GLN A 225 -31.00 18.33 -10.76
N SER A 226 -30.86 19.57 -11.23
CA SER A 226 -29.56 20.20 -11.43
C SER A 226 -28.74 20.26 -10.13
N ASN A 227 -29.39 20.52 -8.99
CA ASN A 227 -28.74 20.51 -7.69
C ASN A 227 -28.25 19.11 -7.30
N ARG A 228 -29.10 18.09 -7.45
CA ARG A 228 -28.73 16.68 -7.22
C ARG A 228 -27.52 16.28 -8.06
N ASP A 229 -27.57 16.55 -9.36
CA ASP A 229 -26.52 16.15 -10.30
C ASP A 229 -25.20 16.89 -10.03
N TYR A 230 -25.27 18.16 -9.60
CA TYR A 230 -24.10 18.90 -9.14
C TYR A 230 -23.44 18.24 -7.91
N ILE A 231 -24.23 17.84 -6.91
CA ILE A 231 -23.70 17.18 -5.70
C ILE A 231 -23.10 15.81 -6.03
N VAL A 232 -23.75 15.01 -6.88
CA VAL A 232 -23.22 13.71 -7.36
C VAL A 232 -21.88 13.90 -8.04
N ARG A 233 -21.77 14.88 -8.94
CA ARG A 233 -20.52 15.16 -9.66
C ARG A 233 -19.42 15.61 -8.71
N LYS A 234 -19.70 16.57 -7.83
CA LYS A 234 -18.73 17.05 -6.84
C LYS A 234 -18.21 15.92 -5.95
N MET A 235 -19.11 15.07 -5.45
CA MET A 235 -18.73 13.93 -4.62
C MET A 235 -17.92 12.89 -5.41
N SER A 236 -18.26 12.66 -6.68
CA SER A 236 -17.51 11.78 -7.57
C SER A 236 -16.10 12.30 -7.85
N ASP A 237 -15.95 13.60 -8.05
CA ASP A 237 -14.65 14.25 -8.27
C ASP A 237 -13.73 14.08 -7.04
N GLU A 238 -14.26 14.22 -5.82
CA GLU A 238 -13.49 13.99 -4.60
C GLU A 238 -13.10 12.50 -4.42
N VAL A 239 -13.97 11.57 -4.77
CA VAL A 239 -13.63 10.13 -4.75
C VAL A 239 -12.57 9.79 -5.81
N GLN A 240 -12.62 10.41 -6.98
CA GLN A 240 -11.57 10.26 -8.00
C GLN A 240 -10.25 10.86 -7.54
N GLU A 241 -10.27 12.00 -6.84
CA GLU A 241 -9.06 12.59 -6.26
C GLU A 241 -8.45 11.68 -5.19
N ILE A 242 -9.27 11.04 -4.34
CA ILE A 242 -8.80 10.01 -3.41
C ILE A 242 -8.09 8.88 -4.17
N ILE A 243 -8.71 8.33 -5.23
CA ILE A 243 -8.09 7.27 -6.05
C ILE A 243 -6.75 7.73 -6.62
N ARG A 244 -6.68 8.94 -7.18
CA ARG A 244 -5.46 9.50 -7.75
C ARG A 244 -4.35 9.62 -6.70
N VAL A 245 -4.66 10.16 -5.52
CA VAL A 245 -3.68 10.36 -4.44
C VAL A 245 -3.21 9.03 -3.85
N LEU A 246 -4.09 8.03 -3.73
CA LEU A 246 -3.72 6.67 -3.26
C LEU A 246 -2.65 6.00 -4.12
N GLN A 247 -2.55 6.37 -5.40
CA GLN A 247 -1.59 5.82 -6.37
C GLN A 247 -0.28 6.61 -6.43
N LEU A 248 -0.14 7.70 -5.68
CA LEU A 248 1.10 8.48 -5.66
C LEU A 248 2.16 7.77 -4.83
N THR A 249 3.13 7.16 -5.51
CA THR A 249 4.38 6.72 -4.89
C THR A 249 5.37 7.88 -4.92
N THR A 250 5.83 8.34 -3.75
CA THR A 250 6.96 9.27 -3.70
C THR A 250 8.23 8.53 -4.08
N THR A 251 8.83 8.89 -5.22
CA THR A 251 10.21 8.52 -5.59
C THR A 251 11.23 9.38 -4.85
#